data_AF-A0AAD8GU78-F1
#
_entry.id   AF-A0AAD8GU78-F1
#
_cell.length_a   1.000
_cell.length_b   1.000
_cell.length_c   1.000
_cell.angle_alpha   90.00
_cell.angle_beta   90.00
_cell.angle_gamma   90.00
#
_symmetry.space_group_name_H-M   'P 1'
#
loop_
_entity.id
_entity.type
_entity.pdbx_description
1 polymer ?
#
loop_
_entity_poly.entity_id
_entity_poly.type
_entity_poly.pdbx_seq_one_letter_code
_entity_poly.pdbx_strand_id
1 'polypeptide(L)'
;MLLREGETVAVNPVFELHQLLARPGAIEKVMSVVAQMKPEIVTVVEQEANHNGPVFLDRFTESLHYYSTLFDSLESCGGGVDGGVSVSTQDKVMSEVFLGRQICNLVACEGVDRIERHEPLTQWRDRFNLARFEPVHLGSNAFKQANMLLALFAGGDGYRVEEHEGCLMLGWHSRPLITTLAWKLSD
;
A
#
# COMPACT_ATOMS: atom_id res chain seq x y z
N MET A 1 -5.75 7.69 22.67
CA MET A 1 -6.67 6.55 22.85
C MET A 1 -6.22 5.80 24.09
N LEU A 2 -7.09 5.58 25.07
CA LEU A 2 -6.78 4.73 26.24
C LEU A 2 -7.23 3.32 25.90
N LEU A 3 -6.29 2.37 25.80
CA LEU A 3 -6.61 0.95 25.63
C LEU A 3 -7.13 0.41 26.96
N ARG A 4 -8.27 -0.29 26.94
CA ARG A 4 -8.80 -0.93 28.15
C ARG A 4 -8.14 -2.29 28.34
N GLU A 5 -7.92 -2.64 29.60
CA GLU A 5 -7.39 -3.95 29.95
C GLU A 5 -8.35 -5.06 29.50
N GLY A 6 -7.83 -6.03 28.73
CA GLY A 6 -8.61 -7.16 28.19
C GLY A 6 -9.17 -6.98 26.77
N GLU A 7 -8.99 -5.82 26.13
CA GLU A 7 -9.38 -5.64 24.72
C GLU A 7 -8.37 -6.24 23.76
N THR A 8 -8.85 -6.91 22.71
CA THR A 8 -8.03 -7.35 21.58
C THR A 8 -7.82 -6.18 20.62
N VAL A 9 -6.57 -5.87 20.32
CA VAL A 9 -6.21 -4.74 19.44
C VAL A 9 -5.80 -5.25 18.06
N ALA A 10 -6.34 -4.63 17.01
CA ALA A 10 -5.85 -4.75 15.65
C ALA A 10 -5.39 -3.37 15.16
N VAL A 11 -4.27 -3.32 14.44
CA VAL A 11 -3.71 -2.07 13.89
C VAL A 11 -3.72 -2.18 12.37
N ASN A 12 -4.29 -1.18 11.69
CA ASN A 12 -4.50 -1.21 10.24
C ASN A 12 -4.08 0.10 9.55
N PRO A 13 -2.77 0.41 9.44
CA PRO A 13 -2.30 1.51 8.60
C PRO A 13 -2.54 1.21 7.12
N VAL A 14 -3.16 2.16 6.43
CA VAL A 14 -3.47 2.08 4.99
C VAL A 14 -2.90 3.33 4.31
N PHE A 15 -1.80 3.17 3.58
CA PHE A 15 -1.05 4.24 2.92
C PHE A 15 -0.58 5.34 3.89
N GLU A 16 -0.07 4.94 5.06
CA GLU A 16 0.34 5.86 6.12
C GLU A 16 1.80 5.70 6.56
N LEU A 17 2.36 4.48 6.49
CA LEU A 17 3.67 4.21 7.07
C LEU A 17 4.79 4.81 6.23
N HIS A 18 4.65 4.84 4.90
CA HIS A 18 5.68 5.40 4.01
C HIS A 18 6.00 6.87 4.33
N GLN A 19 5.04 7.64 4.84
CA GLN A 19 5.23 9.05 5.19
C GLN A 19 6.17 9.23 6.39
N LEU A 20 6.21 8.25 7.30
CA LEU A 20 7.09 8.27 8.46
C LEU A 20 8.56 8.18 8.04
N LEU A 21 8.86 7.63 6.86
CA LEU A 21 10.22 7.49 6.33
C LEU A 21 10.89 8.83 6.01
N ALA A 22 10.13 9.94 5.96
CA ALA A 22 10.69 11.28 5.79
C ALA A 22 11.52 11.74 6.99
N ARG A 23 11.25 11.17 8.17
CA ARG A 23 11.90 11.54 9.43
C ARG A 23 12.64 10.33 9.97
N PRO A 24 13.99 10.35 10.01
CA PRO A 24 14.78 9.25 10.56
C PRO A 24 14.30 8.87 11.97
N GLY A 25 14.09 7.57 12.22
CA GLY A 25 13.64 7.06 13.53
C GLY A 25 12.13 7.10 13.76
N ALA A 26 11.33 7.75 12.90
CA ALA A 26 9.90 7.90 13.15
C ALA A 26 9.14 6.58 12.98
N ILE A 27 9.47 5.79 11.96
CA ILE A 27 8.86 4.47 11.75
C ILE A 27 9.22 3.51 12.89
N GLU A 28 10.46 3.51 13.34
CA GLU A 28 10.92 2.67 14.46
C GLU A 28 10.20 3.05 15.76
N LYS A 29 10.01 4.35 15.99
CA LYS A 29 9.24 4.85 17.14
C LYS A 29 7.78 4.42 17.07
N VAL A 30 7.14 4.52 15.91
CA VAL A 30 5.75 4.08 15.72
C VAL A 30 5.63 2.58 15.91
N MET A 31 6.53 1.78 15.32
CA MET A 31 6.54 0.32 15.51
C MET A 31 6.75 -0.06 16.98
N SER A 32 7.61 0.65 17.71
CA SER A 32 7.79 0.43 19.15
C SER A 32 6.51 0.71 19.94
N VAL A 33 5.79 1.77 19.61
CA VAL A 33 4.50 2.10 20.23
C VAL A 33 3.45 1.05 19.88
N VAL A 34 3.38 0.61 18.62
CA VAL A 34 2.47 -0.46 18.19
C VAL A 34 2.78 -1.77 18.94
N ALA A 35 4.05 -2.15 19.06
CA ALA A 35 4.45 -3.34 19.81
C ALA A 35 4.05 -3.27 21.30
N GLN A 36 4.14 -2.09 21.93
CA GLN A 36 3.69 -1.89 23.32
C GLN A 36 2.18 -2.09 23.51
N MET A 37 1.38 -1.90 22.45
CA MET A 37 -0.06 -2.18 22.48
C MET A 37 -0.37 -3.68 22.45
N LYS A 38 0.61 -4.54 22.14
CA LYS A 38 0.46 -5.99 21.97
C LYS A 38 -0.73 -6.36 21.06
N PRO A 39 -0.74 -5.86 19.81
CA PRO A 39 -1.82 -6.14 18.89
C PRO A 39 -1.87 -7.63 18.56
N GLU A 40 -3.08 -8.17 18.43
CA GLU A 40 -3.31 -9.53 17.94
C GLU A 40 -2.95 -9.66 16.47
N ILE A 41 -3.06 -8.56 15.72
CA ILE A 41 -2.66 -8.49 14.31
C ILE A 41 -2.38 -7.05 13.90
N VAL A 42 -1.40 -6.88 13.01
CA VAL A 42 -1.16 -5.65 12.27
C VAL A 42 -1.36 -5.94 10.79
N THR A 43 -2.32 -5.28 10.15
CA THR A 43 -2.52 -5.34 8.69
C THR A 43 -1.99 -4.07 8.06
N VAL A 44 -1.25 -4.19 6.98
CA VAL A 44 -0.58 -3.05 6.34
C VAL A 44 -0.96 -3.05 4.87
N VAL A 45 -1.36 -1.89 4.35
CA VAL A 45 -1.59 -1.68 2.93
C VAL A 45 -0.71 -0.52 2.47
N GLU A 46 0.20 -0.79 1.54
CA GLU A 46 1.18 0.19 1.05
C GLU A 46 1.33 0.11 -0.47
N GLN A 47 1.82 1.19 -1.08
CA GLN A 47 2.15 1.23 -2.51
C GLN A 47 3.36 0.35 -2.79
N GLU A 48 3.26 -0.50 -3.82
CA GLU A 48 4.35 -1.37 -4.27
C GLU A 48 5.22 -0.62 -5.31
N ALA A 49 6.08 0.27 -4.82
CA ALA A 49 6.99 1.07 -5.65
C ALA A 49 8.29 1.41 -4.91
N ASN A 50 9.40 1.53 -5.63
CA ASN A 50 10.68 1.93 -5.04
C ASN A 50 10.95 3.43 -5.22
N HIS A 51 10.22 4.25 -4.46
CA HIS A 51 10.33 5.71 -4.49
C HIS A 51 11.20 6.28 -3.36
N ASN A 52 11.87 5.44 -2.55
CA ASN A 52 12.70 5.92 -1.44
C ASN A 52 14.22 5.87 -1.72
N GLY A 53 14.63 5.48 -2.93
CA GLY A 53 16.05 5.43 -3.31
C GLY A 53 16.80 6.77 -3.21
N PRO A 54 18.14 6.77 -3.03
CA PRO A 54 18.91 8.00 -2.85
C PRO A 54 19.07 8.83 -4.14
N VAL A 55 19.03 8.19 -5.31
CA VAL A 55 19.26 8.83 -6.61
C VAL A 55 17.94 9.36 -7.18
N PHE A 56 17.88 10.66 -7.49
CA PHE A 56 16.68 11.30 -8.04
C PHE A 56 16.22 10.67 -9.36
N LEU A 57 17.15 10.46 -10.30
CA LEU A 57 16.80 9.94 -11.63
C LEU A 57 16.11 8.58 -11.54
N ASP A 58 16.63 7.67 -10.72
CA ASP A 58 16.06 6.34 -10.50
C ASP A 58 14.62 6.45 -9.94
N ARG A 59 14.43 7.31 -8.94
CA ARG A 59 13.09 7.55 -8.37
C ARG A 59 12.13 8.15 -9.39
N PHE A 60 12.60 9.12 -10.18
CA PHE A 60 11.78 9.78 -11.19
C PHE A 60 11.33 8.77 -12.25
N THR A 61 12.26 7.98 -12.80
CA THR A 61 11.95 6.94 -13.78
C THR A 61 11.00 5.89 -13.22
N GLU A 62 11.24 5.40 -12.00
CA GLU A 62 10.34 4.44 -11.36
C GLU A 62 8.94 5.03 -11.13
N SER A 63 8.86 6.29 -10.67
CA SER A 63 7.59 6.98 -10.47
C SER A 63 6.81 7.17 -11.77
N LEU A 64 7.49 7.51 -12.87
CA LEU A 64 6.85 7.65 -14.17
C LEU A 64 6.19 6.34 -14.59
N HIS A 65 6.91 5.22 -14.44
CA HIS A 65 6.35 3.92 -14.78
C HIS A 65 5.22 3.51 -13.84
N TYR A 66 5.39 3.68 -12.52
CA TYR A 66 4.37 3.34 -11.53
C TYR A 66 3.07 4.14 -11.73
N TYR A 67 3.16 5.47 -11.81
CA TYR A 67 1.99 6.31 -11.98
C TYR A 67 1.38 6.15 -13.38
N SER A 68 2.17 5.95 -14.44
CA SER A 68 1.61 5.66 -15.76
C SER A 68 0.73 4.40 -15.74
N THR A 69 1.17 3.33 -15.06
CA THR A 69 0.37 2.11 -14.89
C THR A 69 -0.89 2.38 -14.06
N LEU A 70 -0.79 3.19 -13.01
CA LEU A 70 -1.94 3.53 -12.14
C LEU A 70 -2.98 4.41 -12.87
N PHE A 71 -2.55 5.35 -13.70
CA PHE A 71 -3.47 6.16 -14.51
C PHE A 71 -4.16 5.31 -15.59
N ASP A 72 -3.43 4.42 -16.26
CA ASP A 72 -4.00 3.46 -17.22
C ASP A 72 -5.08 2.57 -16.55
N SER A 73 -4.83 2.12 -15.31
CA SER A 73 -5.79 1.31 -14.55
C SER A 73 -7.05 2.10 -14.13
N LEU A 74 -6.92 3.41 -13.86
CA LEU A 74 -8.05 4.29 -13.54
C LEU A 74 -8.91 4.62 -14.78
N GLU A 75 -8.28 4.82 -15.94
CA GLU A 75 -8.98 5.07 -17.20
C GLU A 75 -9.84 3.88 -17.60
N SER A 76 -9.31 2.66 -17.47
CA SER A 76 -10.04 1.42 -17.80
C SER A 76 -11.25 1.18 -16.89
N CYS A 77 -11.14 1.46 -15.59
CA CYS A 77 -12.28 1.41 -14.65
C CYS A 77 -13.39 2.40 -14.98
N GLY A 78 -13.08 3.45 -15.73
CA GLY A 78 -13.96 4.58 -15.93
C GLY A 78 -14.99 4.43 -17.06
N GLY A 79 -14.98 3.34 -17.83
CA GLY A 79 -15.63 3.24 -19.14
C GLY A 79 -16.57 2.06 -19.36
N GLY A 80 -16.98 1.31 -18.34
CA GLY A 80 -17.89 0.17 -18.51
C GLY A 80 -19.28 0.57 -19.04
N VAL A 81 -19.56 0.24 -20.31
CA VAL A 81 -20.86 0.46 -20.98
C VAL A 81 -21.92 -0.56 -20.54
N ASP A 82 -21.54 -1.66 -19.90
CA ASP A 82 -22.47 -2.73 -19.50
C ASP A 82 -22.35 -3.07 -18.00
N GLY A 83 -23.22 -2.46 -17.18
CA GLY A 83 -23.62 -3.00 -15.87
C GLY A 83 -22.65 -2.89 -14.67
N GLY A 84 -21.44 -2.34 -14.85
CA GLY A 84 -20.52 -2.05 -13.74
C GLY A 84 -20.87 -0.77 -12.96
N VAL A 85 -20.41 -0.66 -11.72
CA VAL A 85 -20.48 0.60 -10.96
C VAL A 85 -19.61 1.64 -11.69
N SER A 86 -20.25 2.62 -12.34
CA SER A 86 -19.52 3.72 -12.96
C SER A 86 -18.88 4.59 -11.86
N VAL A 87 -17.56 4.70 -11.87
CA VAL A 87 -16.84 5.65 -11.00
C VAL A 87 -17.32 7.05 -11.36
N SER A 88 -17.83 7.80 -10.38
CA SER A 88 -18.36 9.13 -10.65
C SER A 88 -17.24 10.03 -11.19
N THR A 89 -17.61 11.01 -12.03
CA THR A 89 -16.64 12.01 -12.51
C THR A 89 -15.94 12.72 -11.35
N GLN A 90 -16.62 12.90 -10.23
CA GLN A 90 -16.06 13.48 -9.02
C GLN A 90 -14.99 12.58 -8.39
N ASP A 91 -15.23 11.28 -8.28
CA ASP A 91 -14.26 10.32 -7.70
C ASP A 91 -13.01 10.21 -8.57
N LYS A 92 -13.15 10.29 -9.90
CA LYS A 92 -12.01 10.34 -10.83
C LYS A 92 -11.16 11.59 -10.58
N VAL A 93 -11.78 12.78 -10.58
CA VAL A 93 -11.06 14.04 -10.33
C VAL A 93 -10.36 14.04 -8.97
N MET A 94 -11.03 13.54 -7.92
CA MET A 94 -10.43 13.45 -6.59
C MET A 94 -9.23 12.50 -6.57
N SER A 95 -9.29 11.39 -7.30
CA SER A 95 -8.17 10.45 -7.46
C SER A 95 -7.00 11.10 -8.19
N GLU A 96 -7.25 11.80 -9.30
CA GLU A 96 -6.21 12.52 -10.06
C GLU A 96 -5.53 13.60 -9.21
N VAL A 97 -6.31 14.37 -8.43
CA VAL A 97 -5.77 15.38 -7.52
C VAL A 97 -4.92 14.74 -6.42
N PHE A 98 -5.37 13.61 -5.87
CA PHE A 98 -4.62 12.86 -4.86
C PHE A 98 -3.27 12.37 -5.42
N LEU A 99 -3.29 11.69 -6.57
CA LEU A 99 -2.07 11.20 -7.23
C LEU A 99 -1.15 12.34 -7.67
N GLY A 100 -1.71 13.44 -8.19
CA GLY A 100 -0.95 14.63 -8.56
C GLY A 100 -0.19 15.25 -7.38
N ARG A 101 -0.78 15.26 -6.18
CA ARG A 101 -0.08 15.69 -4.96
C ARG A 101 1.09 14.78 -4.62
N GLN A 102 0.90 13.46 -4.77
CA GLN A 102 1.98 12.53 -4.49
C GLN A 102 3.15 12.70 -5.46
N ILE A 103 2.85 12.78 -6.76
CA ILE A 103 3.84 13.03 -7.83
C ILE A 103 4.60 14.33 -7.56
N CYS A 104 3.88 15.42 -7.24
CA CYS A 104 4.50 16.70 -6.92
C CYS A 104 5.46 16.59 -5.73
N ASN A 105 5.08 15.90 -4.66
CA ASN A 105 5.96 15.72 -3.50
C ASN A 105 7.19 14.87 -3.83
N LEU A 106 7.01 13.79 -4.58
CA LEU A 106 8.10 12.89 -4.99
C LEU A 106 9.14 13.61 -5.85
N VAL A 107 8.68 14.44 -6.80
CA VAL A 107 9.54 15.09 -7.80
C VAL A 107 10.13 16.40 -7.29
N ALA A 108 9.35 17.21 -6.58
CA ALA A 108 9.74 18.58 -6.25
C ALA A 108 10.33 18.75 -4.85
N CYS A 109 10.15 17.80 -3.94
CA CYS A 109 10.64 17.88 -2.58
C CYS A 109 11.87 16.99 -2.35
N GLU A 110 12.67 17.34 -1.35
CA GLU A 110 13.81 16.54 -0.88
C GLU A 110 13.90 16.58 0.65
N GLY A 111 14.80 15.77 1.22
CA GLY A 111 15.02 15.75 2.67
C GLY A 111 13.75 15.40 3.44
N VAL A 112 13.46 16.14 4.51
CA VAL A 112 12.30 15.91 5.38
C VAL A 112 10.97 16.37 4.77
N ASP A 113 11.02 17.21 3.72
CA ASP A 113 9.83 17.72 3.04
C ASP A 113 9.29 16.71 2.01
N ARG A 114 10.12 15.76 1.58
CA ARG A 114 9.69 14.62 0.76
C ARG A 114 9.11 13.52 1.64
N ILE A 115 7.78 13.41 1.65
CA ILE A 115 7.02 12.46 2.46
C ILE A 115 6.55 11.23 1.68
N GLU A 116 6.38 11.33 0.36
CA GLU A 116 5.95 10.21 -0.48
C GLU A 116 7.14 9.29 -0.77
N ARG A 117 7.47 8.44 0.21
CA ARG A 117 8.64 7.56 0.23
C ARG A 117 8.22 6.10 0.18
N HIS A 118 7.57 5.70 -0.91
CA HIS A 118 7.15 4.31 -1.07
C HIS A 118 8.36 3.36 -1.11
N GLU A 119 8.17 2.20 -0.52
CA GLU A 119 9.13 1.10 -0.51
C GLU A 119 8.43 -0.19 -0.95
N PRO A 120 9.13 -1.08 -1.68
CA PRO A 120 8.58 -2.36 -2.08
C PRO A 120 8.41 -3.29 -0.87
N LEU A 121 7.63 -4.35 -1.08
CA LEU A 121 7.37 -5.42 -0.12
C LEU A 121 8.63 -5.88 0.62
N THR A 122 9.73 -6.10 -0.09
CA THR A 122 10.97 -6.61 0.49
C THR A 122 11.51 -5.70 1.59
N GLN A 123 11.49 -4.38 1.38
CA GLN A 123 11.94 -3.40 2.37
C GLN A 123 10.96 -3.28 3.54
N TRP A 124 9.64 -3.34 3.27
CA TRP A 124 8.66 -3.41 4.35
C TRP A 124 8.87 -4.63 5.24
N ARG A 125 9.12 -5.80 4.66
CA ARG A 125 9.42 -7.01 5.45
C ARG A 125 10.63 -6.81 6.35
N ASP A 126 11.71 -6.26 5.82
CA ASP A 126 12.93 -6.00 6.62
C ASP A 126 12.61 -5.09 7.82
N ARG A 127 11.81 -4.05 7.63
CA ARG A 127 11.40 -3.14 8.73
C ARG A 127 10.59 -3.85 9.81
N PHE A 128 9.59 -4.64 9.41
CA PHE A 128 8.76 -5.39 10.35
C PHE A 128 9.56 -6.46 11.10
N ASN A 129 10.44 -7.18 10.41
CA ASN A 129 11.35 -8.16 11.00
C ASN A 129 12.27 -7.50 12.06
N LEU A 130 12.87 -6.34 11.74
CA LEU A 130 13.69 -5.57 12.68
C LEU A 130 12.90 -5.10 13.91
N ALA A 131 11.60 -4.85 13.74
CA ALA A 131 10.68 -4.49 14.81
C ALA A 131 10.11 -5.70 15.58
N ARG A 132 10.61 -6.92 15.33
CA ARG A 132 10.15 -8.19 15.95
C ARG A 132 8.69 -8.51 15.65
N PHE A 133 8.27 -8.25 14.42
CA PHE A 133 7.02 -8.76 13.89
C PHE A 133 7.30 -9.91 12.93
N GLU A 134 6.45 -10.92 12.99
CA GLU A 134 6.48 -12.09 12.12
C GLU A 134 5.34 -12.04 11.10
N PRO A 135 5.60 -12.40 9.83
CA PRO A 135 4.58 -12.36 8.80
C PRO A 135 3.52 -13.44 9.06
N VAL A 136 2.27 -13.07 8.84
CA VAL A 136 1.12 -13.97 8.89
C VAL A 136 0.58 -14.15 7.49
N HIS A 137 0.38 -15.41 7.10
CA HIS A 137 -0.30 -15.73 5.84
C HIS A 137 -1.75 -15.26 5.91
N LEU A 138 -2.14 -14.34 5.02
CA LEU A 138 -3.53 -13.90 4.87
C LEU A 138 -4.49 -15.05 4.49
N GLY A 139 -3.92 -16.11 3.89
CA GLY A 139 -4.61 -17.36 3.62
C GLY A 139 -5.48 -17.36 2.36
N SER A 140 -5.82 -18.56 1.91
CA SER A 140 -6.53 -18.76 0.63
C SER A 140 -7.93 -18.16 0.57
N ASN A 141 -8.57 -17.89 1.71
CA ASN A 141 -9.88 -17.25 1.76
C ASN A 141 -9.81 -15.77 1.41
N ALA A 142 -8.80 -15.04 1.90
CA ALA A 142 -8.58 -13.65 1.56
C ALA A 142 -8.29 -13.49 0.05
N PHE A 143 -7.45 -14.39 -0.49
CA PHE A 143 -7.18 -14.44 -1.94
C PHE A 143 -8.46 -14.67 -2.76
N LYS A 144 -9.32 -15.62 -2.37
CA LYS A 144 -10.59 -15.89 -3.05
C LYS A 144 -11.55 -14.71 -2.99
N GLN A 145 -11.65 -14.05 -1.83
CA GLN A 145 -12.49 -12.86 -1.67
C GLN A 145 -12.00 -11.70 -2.53
N ALA A 146 -10.69 -11.45 -2.57
CA ALA A 146 -10.11 -10.41 -3.42
C ALA A 146 -10.38 -10.68 -4.91
N ASN A 147 -10.21 -11.93 -5.38
CA ASN A 147 -10.54 -12.31 -6.75
C ASN A 147 -12.04 -12.17 -7.06
N MET A 148 -12.91 -12.51 -6.11
CA MET A 148 -14.36 -12.32 -6.28
C MET A 148 -14.71 -10.84 -6.45
N LEU A 149 -14.11 -9.94 -5.66
CA LEU A 149 -14.31 -8.50 -5.81
C LEU A 149 -13.84 -8.01 -7.19
N LEU A 150 -12.68 -8.45 -7.67
CA LEU A 150 -12.23 -8.10 -9.03
C LEU A 150 -13.19 -8.61 -10.11
N ALA A 151 -13.71 -9.82 -9.99
CA ALA A 151 -14.68 -10.36 -10.96
C ALA A 151 -15.98 -9.54 -10.99
N LEU A 152 -16.41 -8.98 -9.84
CA LEU A 152 -17.63 -8.17 -9.74
C LEU A 152 -17.44 -6.74 -10.26
N PHE A 153 -16.27 -6.14 -10.02
CA PHE A 153 -16.06 -4.70 -10.21
C PHE A 153 -15.12 -4.34 -11.36
N ALA A 154 -14.16 -5.21 -11.72
CA ALA A 154 -13.15 -4.92 -12.73
C ALA A 154 -13.45 -5.55 -14.10
N GLY A 155 -14.58 -6.27 -14.26
CA GLY A 155 -15.00 -6.83 -15.55
C GLY A 155 -14.04 -7.87 -16.16
N GLY A 156 -12.99 -8.25 -15.43
CA GLY A 156 -12.00 -9.23 -15.86
C GLY A 156 -10.83 -8.69 -16.69
N ASP A 157 -10.70 -7.37 -16.89
CA ASP A 157 -9.59 -6.80 -17.66
C ASP A 157 -8.61 -5.99 -16.78
N GLY A 158 -7.32 -6.21 -17.04
CA GLY A 158 -6.17 -5.55 -16.42
C GLY A 158 -5.89 -5.82 -14.94
N TYR A 159 -6.86 -5.70 -14.03
CA TYR A 159 -6.59 -5.94 -12.59
C TYR A 159 -6.41 -7.41 -12.27
N ARG A 160 -5.40 -7.70 -11.44
CA ARG A 160 -5.14 -9.05 -10.92
C ARG A 160 -4.74 -9.02 -9.45
N VAL A 161 -5.07 -10.09 -8.73
CA VAL A 161 -4.55 -10.32 -7.38
C VAL A 161 -3.56 -11.47 -7.44
N GLU A 162 -2.37 -11.27 -6.89
CA GLU A 162 -1.33 -12.27 -6.76
C GLU A 162 -1.05 -12.55 -5.28
N GLU A 163 -0.86 -13.82 -4.94
CA GLU A 163 -0.32 -14.21 -3.63
C GLU A 163 1.19 -14.38 -3.78
N HIS A 164 1.96 -13.69 -2.94
CA HIS A 164 3.41 -13.76 -2.95
C HIS A 164 3.96 -13.86 -1.53
N GLU A 165 4.56 -15.00 -1.18
CA GLU A 165 5.19 -15.20 0.13
C GLU A 165 4.25 -14.83 1.31
N GLY A 166 2.96 -15.20 1.20
CA GLY A 166 1.94 -14.98 2.22
C GLY A 166 1.27 -13.59 2.24
N CYS A 167 1.66 -12.69 1.36
CA CYS A 167 1.00 -11.40 1.15
C CYS A 167 0.10 -11.42 -0.09
N LEU A 168 -0.81 -10.45 -0.18
CA LEU A 168 -1.64 -10.23 -1.36
C LEU A 168 -1.20 -8.95 -2.06
N MET A 169 -1.02 -9.01 -3.37
CA MET A 169 -0.67 -7.87 -4.20
C MET A 169 -1.77 -7.62 -5.22
N LEU A 170 -2.29 -6.39 -5.26
CA LEU A 170 -3.13 -5.91 -6.34
C LEU A 170 -2.23 -5.33 -7.42
N GLY A 171 -2.34 -5.86 -8.64
CA GLY A 171 -1.59 -5.39 -9.79
C GLY A 171 -2.50 -4.98 -10.94
N TRP A 172 -1.91 -4.21 -11.87
CA TRP A 172 -2.47 -3.90 -13.17
C TRP A 172 -1.56 -4.50 -14.26
N HIS A 173 -2.14 -5.35 -15.11
CA HIS A 173 -1.42 -6.26 -15.99
C HIS A 173 -0.30 -6.98 -15.24
N SER A 174 0.97 -6.82 -15.63
CA SER A 174 2.10 -7.49 -15.01
C SER A 174 2.74 -6.74 -13.84
N ARG A 175 2.26 -5.54 -13.52
CA ARG A 175 2.89 -4.65 -12.52
C ARG A 175 2.09 -4.66 -11.21
N PRO A 176 2.70 -5.05 -10.08
CA PRO A 176 2.16 -4.81 -8.76
C PRO A 176 1.98 -3.31 -8.48
N LEU A 177 0.86 -2.93 -7.86
CA LEU A 177 0.55 -1.54 -7.51
C LEU A 177 0.42 -1.35 -6.00
N ILE A 178 -0.26 -2.28 -5.33
CA ILE A 178 -0.55 -2.20 -3.90
C ILE A 178 -0.25 -3.54 -3.27
N THR A 179 0.40 -3.53 -2.11
CA THR A 179 0.72 -4.72 -1.34
C THR A 179 0.01 -4.70 0.00
N THR A 180 -0.59 -5.82 0.36
CA THR A 180 -1.29 -6.05 1.63
C THR A 180 -0.58 -7.13 2.43
N LEU A 181 -0.19 -6.79 3.65
CA LEU A 181 0.58 -7.62 4.57
C LEU A 181 -0.17 -7.81 5.89
N ALA A 182 0.07 -8.93 6.56
CA ALA A 182 -0.36 -9.16 7.92
C ALA A 182 0.81 -9.61 8.78
N TRP A 183 0.82 -9.17 10.03
CA TRP A 183 1.92 -9.36 10.96
C TRP A 183 1.40 -9.64 12.37
N LYS A 184 2.16 -10.42 13.14
CA LYS A 184 1.99 -10.60 14.59
C LYS A 184 3.26 -10.21 15.30
N LEU A 185 3.14 -9.75 16.54
CA LEU A 185 4.31 -9.57 17.39
C LEU A 185 4.93 -10.94 17.66
N SER A 186 6.24 -11.09 17.48
CA SER A 186 6.97 -12.30 17.88
C SER A 186 6.84 -12.52 19.39
N ASP A 187 6.76 -13.78 19.79
CA ASP A 187 6.72 -14.22 21.20
C ASP A 187 8.03 -13.91 21.97
#